data_AF-A0A7W7M6S1-F1
#
_entry.id   AF-A0A7W7M6S1-F1
#
_cell.length_a   1.000
_cell.length_b   1.000
_cell.length_c   1.000
_cell.angle_alpha   90.00
_cell.angle_beta   90.00
_cell.angle_gamma   90.00
#
_symmetry.space_group_name_H-M   'P 1'
#
loop_
_entity.id
_entity.type
_entity.pdbx_description
1 polymer ?
#
loop_
_entity_poly.entity_id
_entity_poly.type
_entity_poly.pdbx_seq_one_letter_code
_entity_poly.pdbx_strand_id
1 'polypeptide(L)'
;MLTTLVRRLSRIPTMVRRATVLPFLVRCGIALCGLLAAAVAWPAELLASQFVLPLLVVAVWPAVAPRGRGATFAALVTVGGWIVDTAGYDSRIALWRVLSLATLLYLGHTLTALAAVLPYDAVVNLDVPGLWLGRALIVLLISAVLTVLALGLTEDLGGDAFQLATLVGLAAATGVTILLVRLTRRS
;
A
#
# COMPACT_ATOMS: atom_id res chain seq x y z
N MET A 1 2.06 27.16 35.86
CA MET A 1 2.25 27.02 34.41
C MET A 1 3.57 26.32 34.03
N LEU A 2 4.69 26.63 34.69
CA LEU A 2 5.98 25.92 34.45
C LEU A 2 5.92 24.42 34.79
N THR A 3 5.19 24.03 35.83
CA THR A 3 5.06 22.63 36.28
C THR A 3 4.26 21.73 35.33
N THR A 4 3.29 22.28 34.59
CA THR A 4 2.53 21.57 33.55
C THR A 4 3.34 21.40 32.27
N LEU A 5 4.18 22.36 31.91
CA LEU A 5 5.14 22.26 30.80
C LEU A 5 6.22 21.20 31.08
N VAL A 6 6.80 21.19 32.29
CA VAL A 6 7.81 20.20 32.68
C VAL A 6 7.24 18.78 32.75
N ARG A 7 5.99 18.60 33.21
CA ARG A 7 5.30 17.28 33.17
C ARG A 7 4.95 16.81 31.74
N ARG A 8 4.73 17.73 30.80
CA ARG A 8 4.57 17.37 29.38
C ARG A 8 5.91 16.98 28.76
N LEU A 9 6.98 17.71 29.08
CA LEU A 9 8.34 17.43 28.60
C LEU A 9 8.93 16.14 29.19
N SER A 10 8.61 15.77 30.44
CA SER A 10 9.07 14.51 31.05
C SER A 10 8.28 13.26 30.62
N ARG A 11 7.11 13.43 30.00
CA ARG A 11 6.34 12.34 29.36
C ARG A 11 6.84 11.98 27.95
N ILE A 12 7.56 12.89 27.29
CA ILE A 12 8.16 12.64 25.97
C ILE A 12 9.23 11.54 26.04
N PRO A 13 10.22 11.55 26.96
CA PRO A 13 11.25 10.51 27.00
C PRO A 13 10.73 9.14 27.46
N THR A 14 9.64 9.08 28.24
CA THR A 14 9.03 7.81 28.68
C THR A 14 8.21 7.13 27.59
N MET A 15 7.58 7.90 26.68
CA MET A 15 6.96 7.36 25.45
C MET A 15 8.00 6.89 24.42
N VAL A 16 9.09 7.65 24.26
CA VAL A 16 10.14 7.33 23.28
C VAL A 16 10.96 6.11 23.70
N ARG A 17 11.18 5.91 25.00
CA ARG A 17 11.97 4.78 25.54
C ARG A 17 11.20 3.44 25.58
N ARG A 18 9.89 3.45 25.34
CA ARG A 18 9.04 2.25 25.18
C ARG A 18 8.56 2.02 23.75
N ALA A 19 9.04 2.79 22.77
CA ALA A 19 8.85 2.46 21.37
C ALA A 19 9.69 1.21 21.07
N THR A 20 9.08 0.04 21.12
CA THR A 20 9.71 -1.18 20.62
C THR A 20 10.14 -0.92 19.16
N VAL A 21 11.36 -1.33 18.82
CA VAL A 21 11.97 -1.12 17.49
C VAL A 21 11.05 -1.59 16.36
N LEU A 22 10.23 -2.62 16.63
CA LEU A 22 9.34 -3.22 15.65
C LEU A 22 8.21 -2.29 15.15
N PRO A 23 7.33 -1.71 16.00
CA PRO A 23 6.32 -0.74 15.53
C PRO A 23 6.91 0.42 14.72
N PHE A 24 8.12 0.87 15.06
CA PHE A 24 8.82 1.89 14.29
C PHE A 24 9.26 1.37 12.91
N LEU A 25 9.90 0.19 12.85
CA LEU A 25 10.29 -0.45 11.60
C LEU A 25 9.09 -0.69 10.67
N VAL A 26 7.95 -1.13 11.20
CA VAL A 26 6.73 -1.33 10.41
C VAL A 26 6.28 -0.01 9.78
N ARG A 27 6.29 1.10 10.53
CA ARG A 27 5.93 2.43 9.99
C ARG A 27 6.90 2.90 8.91
N CYS A 28 8.21 2.71 9.14
CA CYS A 28 9.22 2.99 8.13
C CYS A 28 8.99 2.15 6.87
N GLY A 29 8.62 0.87 7.01
CA GLY A 29 8.26 -0.01 5.90
C GLY A 29 7.03 0.49 5.14
N ILE A 30 5.98 0.95 5.83
CA ILE A 30 4.79 1.55 5.20
C ILE A 30 5.17 2.80 4.40
N ALA A 31 5.93 3.71 5.02
CA ALA A 31 6.36 4.94 4.37
C ALA A 31 7.22 4.65 3.13
N LEU A 32 8.18 3.72 3.26
CA LEU A 32 9.04 3.31 2.15
C LEU A 32 8.24 2.70 1.00
N CYS A 33 7.28 1.82 1.30
CA CYS A 33 6.40 1.24 0.28
C CYS A 33 5.60 2.34 -0.44
N GLY A 34 5.03 3.29 0.31
CA GLY A 34 4.27 4.41 -0.25
C GLY A 34 5.13 5.31 -1.15
N LEU A 35 6.34 5.66 -0.70
CA LEU A 35 7.28 6.50 -1.44
C LEU A 35 7.75 5.83 -2.73
N LEU A 36 8.17 4.56 -2.66
CA LEU A 36 8.59 3.80 -3.83
C LEU A 36 7.43 3.60 -4.80
N ALA A 37 6.22 3.33 -4.30
CA ALA A 37 5.05 3.19 -5.16
C ALA A 37 4.73 4.49 -5.88
N ALA A 38 4.80 5.63 -5.19
CA ALA A 38 4.64 6.94 -5.81
C ALA A 38 5.72 7.22 -6.86
N ALA A 39 6.98 6.87 -6.58
CA ALA A 39 8.09 7.06 -7.52
C ALA A 39 7.95 6.21 -8.80
N VAL A 40 7.42 4.98 -8.69
CA VAL A 40 7.21 4.10 -9.85
C VAL A 40 5.95 4.50 -10.64
N ALA A 41 4.93 5.04 -9.96
CA ALA A 41 3.65 5.36 -10.56
C ALA A 41 3.63 6.72 -11.28
N TRP A 42 4.24 7.75 -10.72
CA TRP A 42 4.12 9.12 -11.22
C TRP A 42 5.19 9.45 -12.27
N PRO A 43 4.85 10.27 -13.29
CA PRO A 43 5.82 10.74 -14.28
C PRO A 43 6.88 11.62 -13.62
N ALA A 44 8.12 11.53 -14.14
CA ALA A 44 9.27 12.22 -13.56
C ALA A 44 9.09 13.76 -13.57
N GLU A 45 8.38 14.28 -14.56
CA GLU A 45 8.04 15.69 -14.73
C GLU A 45 7.18 16.20 -13.56
N LEU A 46 6.20 15.40 -13.11
CA LEU A 46 5.36 15.76 -11.97
C LEU A 46 6.08 15.58 -10.65
N LEU A 47 6.97 14.59 -10.54
CA LEU A 47 7.83 14.40 -9.37
C LEU A 47 8.88 15.51 -9.22
N ALA A 48 9.31 16.13 -10.32
CA ALA A 48 10.20 17.29 -10.31
C ALA A 48 9.48 18.64 -10.09
N SER A 49 8.15 18.62 -9.96
CA SER A 49 7.32 19.82 -9.85
C SER A 49 6.89 20.13 -8.41
N GLN A 50 6.13 21.21 -8.23
CA GLN A 50 5.48 21.58 -6.97
C GLN A 50 4.52 20.51 -6.42
N PHE A 51 4.04 19.58 -7.26
CA PHE A 51 3.14 18.49 -6.85
C PHE A 51 3.83 17.39 -6.05
N VAL A 52 5.16 17.38 -5.98
CA VAL A 52 5.89 16.37 -5.18
C VAL A 52 5.55 16.44 -3.70
N LEU A 53 5.34 17.63 -3.16
CA LEU A 53 5.06 17.82 -1.73
C LEU A 53 3.74 17.18 -1.30
N PRO A 54 2.59 17.45 -1.95
CA PRO A 54 1.35 16.76 -1.62
C PRO A 54 1.44 15.25 -1.88
N LEU A 55 2.17 14.81 -2.91
CA LEU A 55 2.38 13.38 -3.17
C LEU A 55 3.14 12.69 -2.03
N LEU A 56 4.20 13.31 -1.52
CA LEU A 56 4.96 12.80 -0.37
C LEU A 56 4.07 12.72 0.88
N VAL A 57 3.23 13.73 1.12
CA VAL A 57 2.28 13.71 2.25
C VAL A 57 1.33 12.53 2.11
N VAL A 58 0.75 12.33 0.93
CA VAL A 58 -0.16 11.20 0.67
C VAL A 58 0.55 9.85 0.82
N ALA A 59 1.78 9.72 0.31
CA ALA A 59 2.56 8.50 0.38
C ALA A 59 2.93 8.11 1.82
N VAL A 60 3.23 9.09 2.68
CA VAL A 60 3.65 8.85 4.07
C VAL A 60 2.47 8.81 5.04
N TRP A 61 1.32 9.39 4.67
CA TRP A 61 0.11 9.43 5.52
C TRP A 61 -0.25 8.09 6.16
N PRO A 62 -0.25 6.93 5.45
CA PRO A 62 -0.62 5.65 6.03
C PRO A 62 0.32 5.20 7.16
N ALA A 63 1.59 5.65 7.16
CA ALA A 63 2.55 5.33 8.19
C ALA A 63 2.26 6.08 9.51
N VAL A 64 1.68 7.27 9.42
CA VAL A 64 1.33 8.11 10.58
C VAL A 64 -0.02 7.68 11.17
N ALA A 65 -0.99 7.40 10.32
CA ALA A 65 -2.36 7.04 10.71
C ALA A 65 -2.82 5.70 10.09
N PRO A 66 -2.26 4.56 10.54
CA PRO A 66 -2.53 3.25 9.93
C PRO A 66 -3.97 2.74 10.11
N ARG A 67 -4.70 3.23 11.13
CA ARG A 67 -6.09 2.82 11.41
C ARG A 67 -7.15 3.54 10.57
N GLY A 68 -6.73 4.39 9.63
CA GLY A 68 -7.63 5.23 8.83
C GLY A 68 -7.79 4.79 7.38
N ARG A 69 -8.52 5.60 6.60
CA ARG A 69 -8.68 5.45 5.15
C ARG A 69 -7.42 5.83 4.34
N GLY A 70 -6.34 6.19 5.04
CA GLY A 70 -5.11 6.69 4.44
C GLY A 70 -4.46 5.71 3.47
N ALA A 71 -4.39 4.42 3.83
CA ALA A 71 -3.80 3.40 2.97
C ALA A 71 -4.56 3.26 1.64
N THR A 72 -5.90 3.24 1.70
CA THR A 72 -6.74 3.18 0.50
C THR A 72 -6.61 4.44 -0.34
N PHE A 73 -6.63 5.63 0.29
CA PHE A 73 -6.48 6.89 -0.43
C PHE A 73 -5.12 6.96 -1.14
N ALA A 74 -4.03 6.61 -0.45
CA ALA A 74 -2.70 6.55 -1.04
C ALA A 74 -2.63 5.56 -2.20
N ALA A 75 -3.22 4.37 -2.06
CA ALA A 75 -3.28 3.39 -3.14
C ALA A 75 -4.03 3.93 -4.37
N LEU A 76 -5.17 4.60 -4.18
CA LEU A 76 -5.93 5.22 -5.28
C LEU A 76 -5.13 6.32 -5.96
N VAL A 77 -4.43 7.17 -5.20
CA VAL A 77 -3.56 8.22 -5.76
C VAL A 77 -2.39 7.63 -6.54
N THR A 78 -1.78 6.55 -6.06
CA THR A 78 -0.73 5.84 -6.79
C THR A 78 -1.26 5.23 -8.09
N VAL A 79 -2.42 4.55 -8.06
CA VAL A 79 -3.03 3.98 -9.27
C VAL A 79 -3.41 5.10 -10.25
N GLY A 80 -3.95 6.21 -9.77
CA GLY A 80 -4.23 7.40 -10.58
C GLY A 80 -2.98 7.96 -11.24
N GLY A 81 -1.87 8.06 -10.50
CA GLY A 81 -0.57 8.46 -11.04
C GLY A 81 -0.10 7.55 -12.17
N TRP A 82 -0.20 6.24 -11.98
CA TRP A 82 0.18 5.26 -13.01
C TRP A 82 -0.69 5.34 -14.26
N ILE A 83 -2.00 5.59 -14.11
CA ILE A 83 -2.91 5.83 -15.25
C ILE A 83 -2.53 7.13 -15.97
N VAL A 84 -2.25 8.20 -15.24
CA VAL A 84 -1.82 9.48 -15.84
C VAL A 84 -0.50 9.31 -16.60
N ASP A 85 0.47 8.59 -16.04
CA ASP A 85 1.75 8.32 -16.71
C ASP A 85 1.59 7.48 -17.99
N THR A 86 0.77 6.43 -17.94
CA THR A 86 0.62 5.51 -19.08
C THR A 86 -0.32 6.03 -20.17
N ALA A 87 -1.39 6.75 -19.81
CA ALA A 87 -2.37 7.27 -20.77
C ALA A 87 -2.16 8.74 -21.16
N GLY A 88 -1.48 9.52 -20.33
CA GLY A 88 -1.25 10.96 -20.55
C GLY A 88 0.17 11.32 -20.98
N TYR A 89 1.16 10.50 -20.63
CA TYR A 89 2.58 10.71 -20.97
C TYR A 89 3.13 9.61 -21.90
N ASP A 90 2.26 8.75 -22.45
CA ASP A 90 2.60 7.64 -23.36
C ASP A 90 3.73 6.73 -22.84
N SER A 91 3.85 6.64 -21.51
CA SER A 91 4.87 5.82 -20.87
C SER A 91 4.57 4.34 -21.10
N ARG A 92 5.61 3.56 -21.45
CA ARG A 92 5.43 2.14 -21.74
C ARG A 92 4.96 1.37 -20.50
N ILE A 93 3.95 0.54 -20.70
CA ILE A 93 3.53 -0.47 -19.73
C ILE A 93 4.59 -1.58 -19.73
N ALA A 94 5.42 -1.59 -18.69
CA ALA A 94 6.46 -2.60 -18.53
C ALA A 94 6.11 -3.56 -17.39
N LEU A 95 6.37 -4.86 -17.58
CA LEU A 95 6.08 -5.90 -16.59
C LEU A 95 6.67 -5.57 -15.20
N TRP A 96 7.93 -5.13 -15.17
CA TRP A 96 8.59 -4.79 -13.91
C TRP A 96 7.85 -3.67 -13.15
N ARG A 97 7.28 -2.67 -13.86
CA ARG A 97 6.52 -1.57 -13.24
C ARG A 97 5.24 -2.10 -12.60
N VAL A 98 4.50 -2.94 -13.32
CA VAL A 98 3.26 -3.54 -12.82
C VAL A 98 3.55 -4.42 -11.59
N LEU A 99 4.57 -5.27 -11.66
CA LEU A 99 4.98 -6.13 -10.55
C LEU A 99 5.45 -5.31 -9.34
N SER A 100 6.25 -4.26 -9.56
CA SER A 100 6.69 -3.36 -8.49
C SER A 100 5.49 -2.68 -7.83
N LEU A 101 4.56 -2.12 -8.59
CA LEU A 101 3.38 -1.46 -8.04
C LEU A 101 2.47 -2.44 -7.27
N ALA A 102 2.18 -3.60 -7.85
CA ALA A 102 1.41 -4.64 -7.19
C ALA A 102 2.06 -5.05 -5.85
N THR A 103 3.38 -5.25 -5.87
CA THR A 103 4.16 -5.63 -4.69
C THR A 103 4.14 -4.56 -3.62
N LEU A 104 4.46 -3.32 -3.97
CA LEU A 104 4.57 -2.21 -3.04
C LEU A 104 3.21 -1.84 -2.44
N LEU A 105 2.15 -1.83 -3.25
CA LEU A 105 0.80 -1.55 -2.78
C LEU A 105 0.28 -2.65 -1.85
N TYR A 106 0.49 -3.92 -2.23
CA TYR A 106 0.09 -5.05 -1.38
C TYR A 106 0.87 -5.06 -0.07
N LEU A 107 2.19 -4.91 -0.12
CA LEU A 107 3.03 -4.89 1.08
C LEU A 107 2.68 -3.69 1.97
N GLY A 108 2.51 -2.50 1.39
CA GLY A 108 2.09 -1.30 2.11
C GLY A 108 0.73 -1.47 2.79
N HIS A 109 -0.26 -2.00 2.09
CA HIS A 109 -1.58 -2.28 2.65
C HIS A 109 -1.51 -3.28 3.81
N THR A 110 -0.82 -4.39 3.59
CA THR A 110 -0.69 -5.45 4.58
C THR A 110 0.05 -4.88 5.81
N LEU A 111 1.13 -4.11 5.64
CA LEU A 111 1.87 -3.48 6.75
C LEU A 111 1.02 -2.46 7.51
N THR A 112 0.14 -1.70 6.84
CA THR A 112 -0.81 -0.81 7.53
C THR A 112 -1.81 -1.58 8.39
N ALA A 113 -2.27 -2.74 7.92
CA ALA A 113 -3.12 -3.62 8.71
C ALA A 113 -2.37 -4.18 9.94
N LEU A 114 -1.11 -4.59 9.76
CA LEU A 114 -0.25 -5.03 10.87
C LEU A 114 -0.06 -3.91 11.91
N ALA A 115 0.26 -2.70 11.45
CA ALA A 115 0.42 -1.53 12.32
C ALA A 115 -0.88 -1.13 13.04
N ALA A 116 -2.04 -1.42 12.46
CA ALA A 116 -3.34 -1.17 13.07
C ALA A 116 -3.65 -2.15 14.22
N VAL A 117 -3.04 -3.34 14.24
CA VAL A 117 -3.25 -4.36 15.29
C VAL A 117 -2.13 -4.36 16.33
N LEU A 118 -0.93 -3.88 15.99
CA LEU A 118 0.19 -3.83 16.94
C LEU A 118 -0.07 -2.82 18.09
N PRO A 119 -0.02 -3.25 19.37
CA PRO A 119 0.03 -2.35 20.51
C PRO A 119 1.39 -1.63 20.55
N TYR A 120 1.43 -0.34 20.89
CA TYR A 120 2.67 0.43 20.95
C TYR A 120 3.67 -0.06 22.01
N ASP A 121 3.21 -0.81 23.01
CA ASP A 121 4.01 -1.30 24.14
C ASP A 121 4.25 -2.84 24.10
N ALA A 122 3.92 -3.52 22.99
CA ALA A 122 4.08 -4.97 22.92
C ALA A 122 5.52 -5.38 22.59
N VAL A 123 6.09 -6.27 23.40
CA VAL A 123 7.28 -7.07 23.05
C VAL A 123 6.79 -8.19 22.15
N VAL A 124 6.87 -7.99 20.84
CA VAL A 124 6.36 -8.94 19.84
C VAL A 124 7.49 -9.88 19.43
N ASN A 125 7.25 -11.20 19.50
CA ASN A 125 8.14 -12.21 18.93
C ASN A 125 8.17 -12.08 17.39
N LEU A 126 9.37 -12.07 16.80
CA LEU A 126 9.60 -11.89 15.36
C LEU A 126 9.07 -13.04 14.49
N ASP A 127 8.79 -14.19 15.09
CA ASP A 127 8.20 -15.35 14.39
C ASP A 127 6.83 -15.02 13.76
N VAL A 128 6.03 -14.19 14.44
CA VAL A 128 4.67 -13.85 13.99
C VAL A 128 4.70 -12.93 12.75
N PRO A 129 5.47 -11.81 12.74
CA PRO A 129 5.72 -11.05 11.52
C PRO A 129 6.35 -11.88 10.39
N GLY A 130 7.26 -12.81 10.71
CA GLY A 130 7.92 -13.67 9.73
C GLY A 130 6.95 -14.59 8.98
N LEU A 131 6.10 -15.32 9.71
CA LEU A 131 5.05 -16.16 9.11
C LEU A 131 4.07 -15.34 8.27
N TRP A 132 3.73 -14.16 8.74
CA TRP A 132 2.83 -13.27 8.04
C TRP A 132 3.46 -12.70 6.76
N LEU A 133 4.75 -12.34 6.78
CA LEU A 133 5.52 -11.96 5.59
C LEU A 133 5.65 -13.13 4.62
N GLY A 134 5.80 -14.36 5.11
CA GLY A 134 5.79 -15.56 4.28
C GLY A 134 4.46 -15.74 3.54
N ARG A 135 3.33 -15.55 4.23
CA ARG A 135 2.00 -15.57 3.58
C ARG A 135 1.85 -14.45 2.56
N ALA A 136 2.32 -13.24 2.89
CA ALA A 136 2.31 -12.12 1.96
C ALA A 136 3.14 -12.42 0.71
N LEU A 137 4.32 -13.02 0.87
CA LEU A 137 5.18 -13.44 -0.23
C LEU A 137 4.50 -14.48 -1.14
N ILE A 138 3.81 -15.47 -0.57
CA ILE A 138 3.07 -16.46 -1.36
C ILE A 138 2.00 -15.78 -2.22
N VAL A 139 1.23 -14.86 -1.62
CA VAL A 139 0.20 -14.11 -2.34
C VAL A 139 0.81 -13.28 -3.47
N LEU A 140 1.95 -12.64 -3.21
CA LEU A 140 2.70 -11.87 -4.21
C LEU A 140 3.20 -12.75 -5.35
N LEU A 141 3.76 -13.93 -5.06
CA LEU A 141 4.23 -14.86 -6.09
C LEU A 141 3.09 -15.35 -6.98
N ILE A 142 1.96 -15.74 -6.39
CA ILE A 142 0.77 -16.13 -7.15
C ILE A 142 0.29 -14.97 -8.02
N SER A 143 0.20 -13.75 -7.44
CA SER A 143 -0.23 -12.56 -8.18
C SER A 143 0.73 -12.22 -9.33
N ALA A 144 2.04 -12.39 -9.13
CA ALA A 144 3.05 -12.17 -10.15
C ALA A 144 2.90 -13.15 -11.32
N VAL A 145 2.71 -14.44 -11.04
CA VAL A 145 2.45 -15.45 -12.07
C VAL A 145 1.18 -15.11 -12.84
N LEU A 146 0.08 -14.78 -12.15
CA LEU A 146 -1.17 -14.37 -12.79
C LEU A 146 -1.00 -13.10 -13.63
N THR A 147 -0.18 -12.14 -13.19
CA THR A 147 0.12 -10.91 -13.94
C THR A 147 0.88 -11.22 -15.22
N VAL A 148 1.89 -12.09 -15.16
CA VAL A 148 2.65 -12.53 -16.34
C VAL A 148 1.73 -13.24 -17.33
N LEU A 149 0.89 -14.16 -16.85
CA LEU A 149 -0.10 -14.85 -17.70
C LEU A 149 -1.10 -13.88 -18.33
N ALA A 150 -1.62 -12.93 -17.56
CA ALA A 150 -2.56 -11.94 -18.07
C ALA A 150 -1.93 -11.04 -19.15
N LEU A 151 -0.69 -10.56 -18.93
CA LEU A 151 0.02 -9.75 -19.90
C LEU A 151 0.36 -10.55 -21.17
N GLY A 152 0.84 -11.79 -21.04
CA GLY A 152 1.10 -12.66 -22.20
C GLY A 152 -0.18 -12.96 -23.00
N LEU A 153 -1.28 -13.28 -22.32
CA LEU A 153 -2.57 -13.47 -22.98
C LEU A 153 -3.09 -12.20 -23.66
N THR A 154 -2.75 -11.01 -23.14
CA THR A 154 -3.13 -9.74 -23.77
C THR A 154 -2.38 -9.53 -25.08
N GLU A 155 -1.11 -9.94 -25.15
CA GLU A 155 -0.32 -9.88 -26.38
C GLU A 155 -0.87 -10.86 -27.44
N ASP A 156 -1.28 -12.06 -27.02
CA ASP A 156 -1.78 -13.10 -27.93
C ASP A 156 -3.25 -12.93 -28.36
N LEU A 157 -4.11 -12.43 -27.46
CA LEU A 157 -5.57 -12.33 -27.63
C LEU A 157 -6.07 -10.88 -27.73
N GLY A 158 -5.17 -9.92 -27.97
CA GLY A 158 -5.44 -8.49 -27.98
C GLY A 158 -6.70 -8.12 -28.78
N GLY A 159 -7.81 -7.92 -28.08
CA GLY A 159 -9.11 -7.61 -28.67
C GLY A 159 -10.19 -7.33 -27.63
N ASP A 160 -11.30 -6.75 -28.07
CA ASP A 160 -12.42 -6.30 -27.23
C ASP A 160 -12.97 -7.39 -26.30
N ALA A 161 -12.96 -8.65 -26.74
CA ALA A 161 -13.46 -9.78 -25.95
C ALA A 161 -12.62 -10.02 -24.67
N PHE A 162 -11.29 -9.91 -24.77
CA PHE A 162 -10.41 -10.06 -23.62
C PHE A 162 -10.55 -8.88 -22.63
N GLN A 163 -10.71 -7.66 -23.16
CA GLN A 163 -10.99 -6.48 -22.34
C GLN A 163 -12.33 -6.62 -21.59
N LEU A 164 -13.40 -7.02 -22.28
CA LEU A 164 -14.70 -7.28 -21.66
C LEU A 164 -14.61 -8.37 -20.59
N ALA A 165 -13.91 -9.48 -20.87
CA ALA A 165 -13.72 -10.54 -19.88
C ALA A 165 -13.00 -10.03 -18.62
N THR A 166 -11.98 -9.17 -18.79
CA THR A 166 -11.24 -8.56 -17.68
C THR A 166 -12.13 -7.62 -16.86
N LEU A 167 -12.94 -6.79 -17.53
CA LEU A 167 -13.89 -5.89 -16.86
C LEU A 167 -14.96 -6.66 -16.08
N VAL A 168 -15.51 -7.73 -16.67
CA VAL A 168 -16.50 -8.60 -16.01
C VAL A 168 -15.87 -9.31 -14.81
N GLY A 169 -14.64 -9.82 -14.96
CA GLY A 169 -13.89 -10.43 -13.85
C GLY A 169 -13.67 -9.46 -12.69
N LEU A 170 -13.28 -8.21 -12.99
CA LEU A 170 -13.11 -7.17 -11.99
C LEU A 170 -14.44 -6.80 -11.29
N ALA A 171 -15.52 -6.67 -12.05
CA ALA A 171 -16.85 -6.39 -11.51
C ALA A 171 -17.33 -7.53 -10.59
N ALA A 172 -17.12 -8.79 -11.00
CA ALA A 172 -17.46 -9.96 -10.20
C ALA A 172 -16.67 -10.01 -8.89
N ALA A 173 -15.34 -9.82 -8.95
CA ALA A 173 -14.49 -9.79 -7.76
C ALA A 173 -14.90 -8.68 -6.77
N THR A 174 -15.21 -7.49 -7.29
CA THR A 174 -15.71 -6.36 -6.50
C THR A 174 -17.07 -6.68 -5.86
N GLY A 175 -17.99 -7.27 -6.63
CA GLY A 175 -19.31 -7.69 -6.16
C GLY A 175 -19.24 -8.72 -5.03
N VAL A 176 -18.39 -9.75 -5.18
CA VAL A 176 -18.14 -10.75 -4.13
C VAL A 176 -17.56 -10.09 -2.88
N THR A 177 -16.63 -9.16 -3.03
CA THR A 177 -16.04 -8.44 -1.89
C THR A 177 -17.09 -7.62 -1.14
N ILE A 178 -17.96 -6.89 -1.84
CA ILE A 178 -19.07 -6.13 -1.23
C ILE A 178 -20.04 -7.07 -0.53
N LEU A 179 -20.36 -8.22 -1.14
CA LEU A 179 -21.24 -9.22 -0.55
C LEU A 179 -20.67 -9.76 0.76
N LEU A 180 -19.39 -10.16 0.77
CA LEU A 180 -18.70 -10.64 1.98
C LEU A 180 -18.68 -9.60 3.10
N VAL A 181 -18.43 -8.33 2.77
CA VAL A 181 -18.48 -7.23 3.75
C VAL A 181 -19.90 -7.04 4.30
N ARG A 182 -20.94 -7.18 3.47
CA ARG A 182 -22.33 -7.08 3.92
C ARG A 182 -22.72 -8.25 4.83
N LEU A 183 -22.27 -9.46 4.52
CA LEU A 183 -22.54 -10.64 5.33
C LEU A 183 -21.88 -10.54 6.71
N THR A 184 -20.61 -10.15 6.76
CA THR A 184 -19.87 -10.01 8.03
C THR A 184 -20.36 -8.86 8.92
N ARG A 185 -21.03 -7.84 8.37
CA ARG A 185 -21.67 -6.77 9.15
C ARG A 185 -23.07 -7.11 9.67
N ARG A 186 -23.66 -8.21 9.20
CA ARG A 186 -24.99 -8.68 9.62
C ARG A 186 -24.93 -9.75 10.72
N SER A 187 -23.73 -10.28 11.00
CA SER A 187 -23.43 -11.23 12.09
C SER A 187 -22.95 -10.48 13.33
#